data_AF-A0A1C3Z6I7-F1
#
_entry.id   AF-A0A1C3Z6I7-F1
#
_cell.length_a   1.000
_cell.length_b   1.000
_cell.length_c   1.000
_cell.angle_alpha   90.00
_cell.angle_beta   90.00
_cell.angle_gamma   90.00
#
_symmetry.space_group_name_H-M   'P 1'
#
loop_
_entity.id
_entity.type
_entity.pdbx_description
1 polymer ?
#
loop_
_entity_poly.entity_id
_entity_poly.type
_entity_poly.pdbx_seq_one_letter_code
_entity_poly.pdbx_strand_id
1 'polypeptide(L)'
;MKKTTLALAIAVASLTANAAYENNSFYAGAKLGWSELYRLDANRVRVWDNVGVSTSDRSNVAGGAFLGFQANPYLAFELGYDWLGSAKYKRSFHYAGKNYDLGHSKVSAQGVSLTGKLSYPIIDGLDIYGRAGGMVTIAKWKNGGLVKKYEKLDHGSKTDVSPVYALGVDYRLTDDLSTRLEYQYVQHIHTKTDASPDAGTVSLGVTYRLATLDTPAPVELKTEVKRYVLNEDVLFAYAKADLKAEGRQALDNLLTNLIKINPTESAVVVIGHTDRIGSESYNQKLSEQRAHSVMKYLVEKGVPANLISARGVGKSQPVTGTKCNALRGANLKACLAPDRRVEIEVKARNIQEVQVTNSTK
;
A
#
# COMPACT_ATOMS: atom_id res chain seq x y z
N MET A 1 -23.84 19.70 -31.37
CA MET A 1 -23.71 19.94 -29.92
C MET A 1 -22.84 18.83 -29.32
N LYS A 2 -21.70 19.22 -28.76
CA LYS A 2 -20.65 18.33 -28.23
C LYS A 2 -21.13 17.65 -26.93
N LYS A 3 -20.90 16.34 -26.79
CA LYS A 3 -20.97 15.65 -25.49
C LYS A 3 -19.57 15.20 -25.12
N THR A 4 -19.10 15.75 -24.01
CA THR A 4 -17.74 15.73 -23.48
C THR A 4 -17.39 14.37 -22.89
N THR A 5 -16.27 13.82 -23.35
CA THR A 5 -15.52 12.72 -22.76
C THR A 5 -14.88 13.19 -21.45
N LEU A 6 -15.19 12.52 -20.33
CA LEU A 6 -14.49 12.74 -19.07
C LEU A 6 -13.37 11.70 -18.96
N ALA A 7 -12.15 12.12 -19.28
CA ALA A 7 -10.95 11.32 -19.02
C ALA A 7 -10.56 11.51 -17.55
N LEU A 8 -10.68 10.45 -16.75
CA LEU A 8 -10.21 10.44 -15.36
C LEU A 8 -8.71 10.12 -15.38
N ALA A 9 -7.87 11.16 -15.29
CA ALA A 9 -6.43 11.01 -15.16
C ALA A 9 -6.09 10.48 -13.75
N ILE A 10 -5.53 9.28 -13.67
CA ILE A 10 -4.99 8.71 -12.44
C ILE A 10 -3.62 9.35 -12.21
N ALA A 11 -3.57 10.40 -11.39
CA ALA A 11 -2.33 10.92 -10.84
C ALA A 11 -1.93 10.04 -9.64
N VAL A 12 -0.90 9.22 -9.81
CA VAL A 12 -0.22 8.56 -8.68
C VAL A 12 0.63 9.61 -7.99
N ALA A 13 0.01 10.39 -7.11
CA ALA A 13 0.72 11.25 -6.18
C ALA A 13 1.22 10.37 -5.03
N SER A 14 2.55 10.20 -4.97
CA SER A 14 3.27 9.72 -3.80
C SER A 14 3.19 10.78 -2.70
N LEU A 15 2.04 10.86 -2.04
CA LEU A 15 1.90 11.50 -0.75
C LEU A 15 2.00 10.38 0.27
N THR A 16 2.88 10.54 1.25
CA THR A 16 2.93 9.69 2.44
C THR A 16 1.64 9.92 3.24
N ALA A 17 0.56 9.32 2.77
CA ALA A 17 -0.69 9.26 3.49
C ALA A 17 -0.50 8.25 4.62
N ASN A 18 -0.71 8.69 5.86
CA ASN A 18 -1.00 7.79 6.97
C ASN A 18 -2.37 7.16 6.71
N ALA A 19 -2.46 6.29 5.71
CA ALA A 19 -3.65 5.53 5.41
C ALA A 19 -4.06 4.76 6.66
N ALA A 20 -5.37 4.60 6.89
CA ALA A 20 -5.82 3.83 8.03
C ALA A 20 -5.14 2.46 8.04
N TYR A 21 -4.96 1.82 6.87
CA TYR A 21 -4.35 0.49 6.68
C TYR A 21 -3.01 0.51 5.93
N GLU A 22 -2.04 -0.29 6.39
CA GLU A 22 -0.79 -0.57 5.66
C GLU A 22 -1.02 -1.49 4.45
N ASN A 23 -0.14 -1.38 3.44
CA ASN A 23 -0.19 -2.19 2.23
C ASN A 23 -0.05 -3.69 2.54
N ASN A 24 -0.77 -4.53 1.79
CA ASN A 24 -0.78 -5.99 1.92
C ASN A 24 -1.22 -6.50 3.30
N SER A 25 -2.10 -5.78 3.99
CA SER A 25 -2.69 -6.22 5.26
C SER A 25 -4.03 -6.92 5.05
N PHE A 26 -4.29 -7.94 5.87
CA PHE A 26 -5.62 -8.52 5.99
C PHE A 26 -6.37 -7.83 7.12
N TYR A 27 -7.69 -7.76 7.01
CA TYR A 27 -8.55 -7.30 8.10
C TYR A 27 -9.82 -8.13 8.15
N ALA A 28 -10.38 -8.26 9.33
CA ALA A 28 -11.65 -8.92 9.56
C ALA A 28 -12.59 -7.93 10.23
N GLY A 29 -13.88 -8.01 9.93
CA GLY A 29 -14.84 -7.18 10.63
C GLY A 29 -16.22 -7.81 10.72
N ALA A 30 -17.00 -7.24 11.63
CA ALA A 30 -18.39 -7.60 11.83
C ALA A 30 -19.24 -6.33 11.80
N LYS A 31 -20.45 -6.43 11.25
CA LYS A 31 -21.39 -5.32 11.14
C LYS A 31 -22.78 -5.75 11.57
N LEU A 32 -23.51 -4.82 12.19
CA LEU A 32 -24.89 -4.97 12.60
C LEU A 32 -25.64 -3.69 12.23
N GLY A 33 -26.90 -3.83 11.85
CA GLY A 33 -27.62 -2.70 11.33
C GLY A 33 -29.08 -2.98 11.06
N TRP A 34 -29.66 -2.06 10.30
CA TRP A 34 -31.04 -2.13 9.87
C TRP A 34 -31.14 -2.24 8.36
N SER A 35 -31.91 -3.22 7.90
CA SER A 35 -32.20 -3.46 6.49
C SER A 35 -33.66 -3.20 6.20
N GLU A 36 -33.90 -2.48 5.11
CA GLU A 36 -35.21 -2.25 4.54
C GLU A 36 -35.28 -2.84 3.13
N LEU A 37 -36.30 -3.67 2.91
CA LEU A 37 -36.59 -4.28 1.63
C LEU A 37 -37.62 -3.40 0.89
N TYR A 38 -37.17 -2.77 -0.18
CA TYR A 38 -37.97 -1.92 -1.06
C TYR A 38 -38.58 -2.76 -2.20
N ARG A 39 -39.69 -2.26 -2.79
CA ARG A 39 -40.42 -2.93 -3.90
C ARG A 39 -40.86 -4.37 -3.60
N LEU A 40 -41.24 -4.62 -2.35
CA LEU A 40 -42.05 -5.78 -1.99
C LEU A 40 -43.51 -5.52 -2.43
N ASP A 41 -43.75 -5.50 -3.74
CA ASP A 41 -45.11 -5.47 -4.29
C ASP A 41 -45.78 -6.83 -4.07
N ALA A 42 -46.26 -7.05 -2.85
CA ALA A 42 -47.17 -8.16 -2.53
C ALA A 42 -48.47 -8.10 -3.36
N ASN A 43 -48.71 -6.99 -4.06
CA ASN A 43 -49.88 -6.74 -4.89
C ASN A 43 -49.87 -7.51 -6.24
N ARG A 44 -48.80 -8.26 -6.55
CA ARG A 44 -48.75 -9.21 -7.68
C ARG A 44 -48.91 -10.69 -7.29
N VAL A 45 -49.27 -10.99 -6.05
CA VAL A 45 -49.83 -12.31 -5.69
C VAL A 45 -51.36 -12.24 -5.69
N ARG A 46 -51.95 -11.59 -6.71
CA ARG A 46 -53.37 -11.77 -7.03
C ARG A 46 -53.52 -13.07 -7.77
N VAL A 47 -53.74 -14.16 -7.03
CA VAL A 47 -54.22 -15.41 -7.64
C VAL A 47 -55.72 -15.26 -7.94
N TRP A 48 -56.46 -14.50 -7.12
CA TRP A 48 -57.88 -14.14 -7.25
C TRP A 48 -58.12 -12.80 -6.54
N ASP A 49 -59.08 -11.97 -6.99
CA ASP A 49 -59.40 -10.62 -6.42
C ASP A 49 -59.83 -10.60 -4.94
N ASN A 50 -59.81 -11.76 -4.28
CA ASN A 50 -60.33 -12.01 -2.93
C ASN A 50 -59.25 -12.36 -1.88
N VAL A 51 -57.95 -12.34 -2.21
CA VAL A 51 -56.85 -12.63 -1.26
C VAL A 51 -56.15 -11.34 -0.85
N GLY A 52 -56.28 -10.92 0.41
CA GLY A 52 -55.53 -9.81 1.00
C GLY A 52 -54.23 -10.29 1.66
N VAL A 53 -53.09 -9.69 1.30
CA VAL A 53 -51.81 -9.94 1.96
C VAL A 53 -51.44 -8.72 2.81
N SER A 54 -51.32 -8.91 4.13
CA SER A 54 -50.91 -7.87 5.07
C SER A 54 -49.56 -8.19 5.67
N THR A 55 -48.64 -7.22 5.69
CA THR A 55 -47.34 -7.36 6.35
C THR A 55 -47.52 -7.02 7.83
N SER A 56 -47.32 -7.98 8.73
CA SER A 56 -47.58 -7.75 10.16
C SER A 56 -46.34 -7.65 11.03
N ASP A 57 -45.16 -8.08 10.57
CA ASP A 57 -43.91 -7.93 11.33
C ASP A 57 -42.71 -7.99 10.37
N ARG A 58 -41.96 -6.88 10.28
CA ARG A 58 -40.68 -6.82 9.58
C ARG A 58 -39.58 -6.77 10.64
N SER A 59 -38.76 -7.83 10.73
CA SER A 59 -37.52 -7.72 11.51
C SER A 59 -36.52 -7.00 10.64
N ASN A 60 -36.41 -5.68 10.82
CA ASN A 60 -35.50 -4.84 10.04
C ASN A 60 -34.05 -5.00 10.49
N VAL A 61 -33.66 -6.07 11.19
CA VAL A 61 -32.28 -6.27 11.62
C VAL A 61 -31.50 -6.92 10.48
N ALA A 62 -30.29 -6.45 10.24
CA ALA A 62 -29.32 -7.05 9.36
C ALA A 62 -27.97 -7.13 10.06
N GLY A 63 -27.13 -8.07 9.61
CA GLY A 63 -25.82 -8.26 10.20
C GLY A 63 -24.94 -9.11 9.32
N GLY A 64 -23.64 -9.00 9.49
CA GLY A 64 -22.70 -9.72 8.65
C GLY A 64 -21.28 -9.70 9.20
N ALA A 65 -20.44 -10.51 8.57
CA ALA A 65 -19.01 -10.53 8.82
C ALA A 65 -18.28 -10.48 7.48
N PHE A 66 -17.09 -9.89 7.45
CA PHE A 66 -16.30 -9.76 6.24
C PHE A 66 -14.82 -9.94 6.52
N LEU A 67 -14.10 -10.40 5.51
CA LEU A 67 -12.65 -10.47 5.44
C LEU A 67 -12.19 -9.62 4.28
N GLY A 68 -11.28 -8.70 4.54
CA GLY A 68 -10.72 -7.80 3.55
C GLY A 68 -9.22 -7.98 3.39
N PHE A 69 -8.75 -7.75 2.17
CA PHE A 69 -7.34 -7.67 1.82
C PHE A 69 -7.05 -6.29 1.24
N GLN A 70 -6.18 -5.53 1.90
CA GLN A 70 -5.74 -4.21 1.47
C GLN A 70 -4.60 -4.36 0.45
N ALA A 71 -4.90 -4.15 -0.84
CA ALA A 71 -3.91 -4.32 -1.90
C ALA A 71 -2.99 -3.10 -2.05
N ASN A 72 -3.52 -1.90 -1.88
CA ASN A 72 -2.77 -0.63 -1.86
C ASN A 72 -3.52 0.39 -0.98
N PRO A 73 -3.01 1.62 -0.73
CA PRO A 73 -3.63 2.55 0.22
C PRO A 73 -5.06 2.97 -0.15
N TYR A 74 -5.45 2.81 -1.42
CA TYR A 74 -6.75 3.24 -1.94
C TYR A 74 -7.67 2.08 -2.30
N LEU A 75 -7.16 0.87 -2.52
CA LEU A 75 -7.90 -0.28 -3.04
C LEU A 75 -7.78 -1.48 -2.11
N ALA A 76 -8.92 -2.05 -1.76
CA ALA A 76 -9.05 -3.31 -1.06
C ALA A 76 -10.06 -4.23 -1.74
N PHE A 77 -9.96 -5.53 -1.45
CA PHE A 77 -10.94 -6.53 -1.84
C PHE A 77 -11.58 -7.10 -0.58
N GLU A 78 -12.92 -7.10 -0.51
CA GLU A 78 -13.70 -7.61 0.63
C GLU A 78 -14.55 -8.80 0.21
N LEU A 79 -14.43 -9.90 0.96
CA LEU A 79 -15.31 -11.06 0.95
C LEU A 79 -16.24 -10.97 2.18
N GLY A 80 -17.54 -10.83 1.97
CA GLY A 80 -18.53 -10.65 3.04
C GLY A 80 -19.58 -11.76 3.07
N TYR A 81 -20.08 -12.07 4.26
CA TYR A 81 -21.31 -12.82 4.48
C TYR A 81 -22.31 -11.91 5.19
N ASP A 82 -23.44 -11.65 4.54
CA ASP A 82 -24.49 -10.75 5.03
C ASP A 82 -25.80 -11.51 5.23
N TRP A 83 -26.38 -11.37 6.42
CA TRP A 83 -27.77 -11.66 6.71
C TRP A 83 -28.59 -10.38 6.54
N LEU A 84 -29.45 -10.35 5.52
CA LEU A 84 -30.19 -9.15 5.08
C LEU A 84 -31.55 -8.99 5.78
N GLY A 85 -31.85 -9.86 6.74
CA GLY A 85 -33.06 -9.80 7.56
C GLY A 85 -34.12 -10.84 7.21
N SER A 86 -35.30 -10.67 7.83
CA SER A 86 -36.46 -11.52 7.57
C SER A 86 -37.79 -10.76 7.65
N ALA A 87 -38.75 -11.17 6.84
CA ALA A 87 -40.09 -10.59 6.80
C ALA A 87 -41.14 -11.68 7.02
N LYS A 88 -42.14 -11.39 7.86
CA LYS A 88 -43.33 -12.24 8.04
C LYS A 88 -44.53 -11.60 7.33
N TYR A 89 -45.21 -12.41 6.53
CA TYR A 89 -46.41 -12.03 5.78
C TYR A 89 -47.61 -12.78 6.36
N LYS A 90 -48.67 -12.06 6.70
CA LYS A 90 -49.98 -12.64 6.99
C LYS A 90 -50.78 -12.71 5.71
N ARG A 91 -51.35 -13.87 5.42
CA ARG A 91 -52.25 -14.07 4.28
C ARG A 91 -53.67 -14.17 4.83
N SER A 92 -54.58 -13.39 4.28
CA SER A 92 -56.00 -13.40 4.62
C SER A 92 -56.84 -13.52 3.35
N PHE A 93 -57.90 -14.31 3.40
CA PHE A 93 -58.83 -14.48 2.28
C PHE A 93 -60.18 -13.85 2.63
N HIS A 94 -60.69 -12.98 1.77
CA HIS A 94 -61.99 -12.34 1.90
C HIS A 94 -62.99 -13.03 0.97
N TYR A 95 -64.01 -13.67 1.52
CA TYR A 95 -65.06 -14.30 0.72
C TYR A 95 -66.42 -14.13 1.41
N ALA A 96 -67.43 -13.73 0.63
CA ALA A 96 -68.80 -13.53 1.10
C ALA A 96 -68.91 -12.67 2.38
N GLY A 97 -68.15 -11.57 2.46
CA GLY A 97 -68.18 -10.63 3.58
C GLY A 97 -67.44 -11.08 4.85
N LYS A 98 -66.75 -12.22 4.82
CA LYS A 98 -65.96 -12.75 5.95
C LYS A 98 -64.47 -12.83 5.62
N ASN A 99 -63.62 -12.55 6.61
CA ASN A 99 -62.16 -12.69 6.54
C ASN A 99 -61.73 -14.02 7.13
N TYR A 100 -60.96 -14.80 6.38
CA TYR A 100 -60.37 -16.07 6.80
C TYR A 100 -58.85 -15.92 6.90
N ASP A 101 -58.25 -16.27 8.05
CA ASP A 101 -56.80 -16.29 8.22
C ASP A 101 -56.20 -17.53 7.55
N LEU A 102 -55.33 -17.33 6.55
CA LEU A 102 -54.65 -18.39 5.81
C LEU A 102 -53.31 -18.79 6.44
N GLY A 103 -52.84 -18.04 7.46
CA GLY A 103 -51.60 -18.27 8.17
C GLY A 103 -50.48 -17.28 7.84
N HIS A 104 -49.28 -17.63 8.26
CA HIS A 104 -48.10 -16.76 8.21
C HIS A 104 -47.00 -17.40 7.37
N SER A 105 -46.43 -16.65 6.42
CA SER A 105 -45.24 -17.05 5.66
C SER A 105 -44.05 -16.20 6.08
N LYS A 106 -42.87 -16.81 6.26
CA LYS A 106 -41.62 -16.11 6.58
C LYS A 106 -40.67 -16.20 5.40
N VAL A 107 -40.09 -15.06 5.02
CA VAL A 107 -39.00 -14.98 4.04
C VAL A 107 -37.75 -14.45 4.74
N SER A 108 -36.60 -15.05 4.49
CA SER A 108 -35.29 -14.58 4.99
C SER A 108 -34.29 -14.53 3.85
N ALA A 109 -33.48 -13.48 3.81
CA ALA A 109 -32.44 -13.30 2.81
C ALA A 109 -31.06 -13.27 3.47
N GLN A 110 -30.11 -13.97 2.87
CA GLN A 110 -28.70 -13.99 3.26
C GLN A 110 -27.86 -14.08 1.99
N GLY A 111 -26.57 -13.75 2.03
CA GLY A 111 -25.71 -13.99 0.88
C GLY A 111 -24.24 -13.77 1.14
N VAL A 112 -23.44 -14.20 0.18
CA VAL A 112 -21.99 -14.05 0.16
C VAL A 112 -21.64 -13.04 -0.92
N SER A 113 -20.88 -12.01 -0.57
CA SER A 113 -20.47 -10.94 -1.49
C SER A 113 -18.97 -10.94 -1.70
N LEU A 114 -18.56 -10.62 -2.92
CA LEU A 114 -17.18 -10.28 -3.27
C LEU A 114 -17.18 -8.89 -3.90
N THR A 115 -16.44 -7.97 -3.29
CA THR A 115 -16.50 -6.55 -3.65
C THR A 115 -15.12 -5.90 -3.64
N GLY A 116 -14.90 -4.98 -4.57
CA GLY A 116 -13.78 -4.03 -4.49
C GLY A 116 -14.19 -2.82 -3.67
N LYS A 117 -13.30 -2.35 -2.81
CA LYS A 117 -13.46 -1.18 -1.95
C LYS A 117 -12.41 -0.14 -2.33
N LEU A 118 -12.85 1.08 -2.61
CA LEU A 118 -12.01 2.24 -2.84
C LEU A 118 -12.11 3.19 -1.65
N SER A 119 -11.01 3.48 -0.99
CA SER A 119 -10.94 4.38 0.17
C SER A 119 -10.13 5.63 -0.13
N TYR A 120 -10.52 6.76 0.45
CA TYR A 120 -9.82 8.03 0.38
C TYR A 120 -9.77 8.71 1.76
N PRO A 121 -8.58 9.08 2.26
CA PRO A 121 -8.45 9.76 3.54
C PRO A 121 -8.96 11.20 3.44
N ILE A 122 -9.86 11.61 4.34
CA ILE A 122 -10.35 13.00 4.41
C ILE A 122 -9.59 13.78 5.47
N ILE A 123 -9.43 13.19 6.66
CA ILE A 123 -8.69 13.73 7.80
C ILE A 123 -7.95 12.59 8.49
N ASP A 124 -7.01 12.91 9.38
CA ASP A 124 -6.24 11.89 10.11
C ASP A 124 -7.16 10.91 10.86
N GLY A 125 -7.12 9.65 10.45
CA GLY A 125 -7.91 8.57 11.03
C GLY A 125 -9.37 8.47 10.54
N LEU A 126 -9.81 9.29 9.58
CA LEU A 126 -11.13 9.18 8.95
C LEU A 126 -11.02 9.03 7.42
N ASP A 127 -11.47 7.89 6.94
CA ASP A 127 -11.50 7.56 5.52
C ASP A 127 -12.95 7.50 5.03
N ILE A 128 -13.21 8.07 3.86
CA ILE A 128 -14.45 7.78 3.12
C ILE A 128 -14.17 6.67 2.12
N TYR A 129 -15.11 5.74 1.95
CA TYR A 129 -14.96 4.66 0.98
C TYR A 129 -16.24 4.36 0.21
N GLY A 130 -16.04 3.84 -0.99
CA GLY A 130 -17.08 3.23 -1.81
C GLY A 130 -16.75 1.77 -2.09
N ARG A 131 -17.76 0.92 -2.10
CA ARG A 131 -17.63 -0.52 -2.34
C ARG A 131 -18.58 -0.95 -3.44
N ALA A 132 -18.12 -1.81 -4.35
CA ALA A 132 -18.94 -2.33 -5.44
C ALA A 132 -18.54 -3.76 -5.80
N GLY A 133 -19.51 -4.59 -6.19
CA GLY A 133 -19.26 -5.93 -6.68
C GLY A 133 -20.51 -6.79 -6.80
N GLY A 134 -20.37 -8.09 -6.58
CA GLY A 134 -21.45 -9.06 -6.72
C GLY A 134 -21.74 -9.81 -5.43
N MET A 135 -23.00 -10.13 -5.20
CA MET A 135 -23.45 -10.94 -4.08
C MET A 135 -24.31 -12.10 -4.56
N VAL A 136 -23.92 -13.30 -4.17
CA VAL A 136 -24.76 -14.48 -4.31
C VAL A 136 -25.78 -14.45 -3.18
N THR A 137 -27.02 -14.12 -3.50
CA THR A 137 -28.14 -14.04 -2.55
C THR A 137 -28.89 -15.36 -2.49
N ILE A 138 -29.27 -15.76 -1.28
CA ILE A 138 -30.04 -16.96 -0.99
C ILE A 138 -31.29 -16.51 -0.24
N ALA A 139 -32.43 -16.53 -0.94
CA ALA A 139 -33.74 -16.25 -0.37
C ALA A 139 -34.39 -17.56 0.06
N LYS A 140 -34.62 -17.73 1.37
CA LYS A 140 -35.32 -18.88 1.94
C LYS A 140 -36.74 -18.49 2.32
N TRP A 141 -37.72 -19.31 1.96
CA TRP A 141 -39.12 -19.14 2.38
C TRP A 141 -39.62 -20.34 3.18
N LYS A 142 -40.48 -20.05 4.16
CA LYS A 142 -41.20 -21.05 4.97
C LYS A 142 -42.67 -20.67 5.02
N ASN A 143 -43.55 -21.60 4.66
CA ASN A 143 -45.00 -21.36 4.64
C ASN A 143 -45.66 -21.99 5.87
N GLY A 144 -46.59 -21.25 6.48
CA GLY A 144 -47.40 -21.72 7.60
C GLY A 144 -48.91 -21.69 7.28
N GLY A 145 -49.71 -22.36 8.10
CA GLY A 145 -51.17 -22.37 7.99
C GLY A 145 -51.72 -23.20 6.82
N LEU A 146 -52.85 -22.77 6.27
CA LEU A 146 -53.58 -23.51 5.24
C LEU A 146 -52.79 -23.61 3.91
N VAL A 147 -51.87 -22.66 3.66
CA VAL A 147 -50.97 -22.68 2.49
C VAL A 147 -50.06 -23.91 2.49
N LYS A 148 -49.52 -24.31 3.65
CA LYS A 148 -48.71 -25.53 3.82
C LYS A 148 -49.51 -26.80 3.51
N LYS A 149 -50.81 -26.80 3.81
CA LYS A 149 -51.70 -27.96 3.69
C LYS A 149 -52.23 -28.17 2.27
N TYR A 150 -52.52 -27.10 1.54
CA TYR A 150 -53.10 -27.16 0.19
C TYR A 150 -52.06 -27.26 -0.94
N GLU A 151 -50.91 -26.58 -0.85
CA GLU A 151 -49.88 -26.62 -1.92
C GLU A 151 -48.75 -27.64 -1.67
N LYS A 152 -48.73 -28.33 -0.51
CA LYS A 152 -47.61 -29.19 -0.06
C LYS A 152 -46.22 -28.51 -0.10
N LEU A 153 -46.15 -27.19 -0.11
CA LEU A 153 -44.92 -26.41 -0.17
C LEU A 153 -44.51 -25.95 1.24
N ASP A 154 -43.76 -26.79 1.97
CA ASP A 154 -43.32 -26.52 3.35
C ASP A 154 -42.18 -25.48 3.41
N HIS A 155 -41.19 -25.61 2.53
CA HIS A 155 -40.01 -24.73 2.47
C HIS A 155 -39.41 -24.70 1.07
N GLY A 156 -38.55 -23.70 0.80
CA GLY A 156 -37.68 -23.72 -0.36
C GLY A 156 -36.67 -22.57 -0.35
N SER A 157 -35.72 -22.64 -1.28
CA SER A 157 -34.67 -21.65 -1.45
C SER A 157 -34.46 -21.31 -2.93
N LYS A 158 -34.11 -20.06 -3.22
CA LYS A 158 -33.67 -19.61 -4.54
C LYS A 158 -32.36 -18.86 -4.37
N THR A 159 -31.41 -19.15 -5.26
CA THR A 159 -30.11 -18.50 -5.32
C THR A 159 -30.04 -17.61 -6.54
N ASP A 160 -29.51 -16.41 -6.39
CA ASP A 160 -29.35 -15.45 -7.49
C ASP A 160 -28.07 -14.61 -7.30
N VAL A 161 -27.61 -13.95 -8.35
CA VAL A 161 -26.47 -13.02 -8.30
C VAL A 161 -26.99 -11.59 -8.41
N SER A 162 -26.80 -10.83 -7.35
CA SER A 162 -27.26 -9.45 -7.21
C SER A 162 -26.06 -8.50 -7.15
N PRO A 163 -26.03 -7.40 -7.93
CA PRO A 163 -25.00 -6.39 -7.77
C PRO A 163 -25.17 -5.65 -6.44
N VAL A 164 -24.03 -5.33 -5.80
CA VAL A 164 -23.98 -4.64 -4.51
C VAL A 164 -23.13 -3.39 -4.64
N TYR A 165 -23.65 -2.31 -4.06
CA TYR A 165 -22.96 -1.04 -3.91
C TYR A 165 -23.03 -0.61 -2.45
N ALA A 166 -21.97 -0.01 -1.92
CA ALA A 166 -22.01 0.61 -0.61
C ALA A 166 -21.18 1.88 -0.57
N LEU A 167 -21.59 2.79 0.31
CA LEU A 167 -20.86 4.00 0.65
C LEU A 167 -20.74 4.05 2.16
N GLY A 168 -19.55 4.41 2.66
CA GLY A 168 -19.32 4.43 4.08
C GLY A 168 -18.14 5.29 4.50
N VAL A 169 -18.01 5.41 5.81
CA VAL A 169 -16.87 6.06 6.46
C VAL A 169 -16.25 5.09 7.46
N ASP A 170 -14.93 5.05 7.49
CA ASP A 170 -14.12 4.30 8.45
C ASP A 170 -13.42 5.29 9.37
N TYR A 171 -13.58 5.11 10.68
CA TYR A 171 -12.90 5.88 11.70
C TYR A 171 -11.97 4.98 12.52
N ARG A 172 -10.69 5.33 12.58
CA ARG A 172 -9.66 4.59 13.29
C ARG A 172 -9.72 4.93 14.79
N LEU A 173 -10.04 3.93 15.61
CA LEU A 173 -10.06 4.05 17.07
C LEU A 173 -8.66 3.83 17.66
N THR A 174 -7.97 2.79 17.18
CA THR A 174 -6.59 2.42 17.53
C THR A 174 -5.87 1.92 16.28
N ASP A 175 -4.58 1.60 16.36
CA ASP A 175 -3.81 1.13 15.18
C ASP A 175 -4.40 -0.14 14.54
N ASP A 176 -5.00 -1.01 15.35
CA ASP A 176 -5.60 -2.27 14.90
C ASP A 176 -7.13 -2.22 14.81
N LEU A 177 -7.79 -1.28 15.49
CA LEU A 177 -9.25 -1.24 15.61
C LEU A 177 -9.84 -0.02 14.91
N SER A 178 -10.81 -0.24 14.04
CA SER A 178 -11.57 0.82 13.37
C SER A 178 -13.06 0.55 13.45
N THR A 179 -13.86 1.60 13.46
CA THR A 179 -15.32 1.54 13.34
C THR A 179 -15.76 2.00 11.97
N ARG A 180 -16.73 1.30 11.38
CA ARG A 180 -17.28 1.63 10.07
C ARG A 180 -18.76 1.95 10.14
N LEU A 181 -19.18 3.03 9.51
CA LEU A 181 -20.58 3.31 9.21
C LEU A 181 -20.79 3.11 7.71
N GLU A 182 -21.66 2.18 7.33
CA GLU A 182 -21.89 1.79 5.93
C GLU A 182 -23.38 1.87 5.58
N TYR A 183 -23.68 2.46 4.43
CA TYR A 183 -24.94 2.27 3.72
C TYR A 183 -24.71 1.35 2.51
N GLN A 184 -25.30 0.15 2.54
CA GLN A 184 -25.23 -0.86 1.49
C GLN A 184 -26.55 -0.95 0.74
N TYR A 185 -26.49 -1.00 -0.58
CA TYR A 185 -27.62 -1.17 -1.48
C TYR A 185 -27.39 -2.40 -2.38
N VAL A 186 -28.29 -3.37 -2.28
CA VAL A 186 -28.31 -4.60 -3.09
C VAL A 186 -29.48 -4.51 -4.05
N GLN A 187 -29.20 -4.59 -5.35
CA GLN A 187 -30.23 -4.48 -6.39
C GLN A 187 -30.68 -5.84 -6.90
N HIS A 188 -31.92 -5.90 -7.40
CA HIS A 188 -32.43 -7.05 -8.18
C HIS A 188 -32.28 -8.40 -7.46
N ILE A 189 -32.84 -8.54 -6.25
CA ILE A 189 -32.88 -9.84 -5.57
C ILE A 189 -34.03 -10.66 -6.17
N HIS A 190 -33.79 -11.55 -7.14
CA HIS A 190 -34.90 -12.27 -7.79
C HIS A 190 -35.58 -13.28 -6.86
N THR A 191 -36.88 -13.11 -6.67
CA THR A 191 -37.73 -14.10 -5.99
C THR A 191 -38.41 -15.04 -6.99
N LYS A 192 -39.17 -16.05 -6.53
CA LYS A 192 -39.91 -16.99 -7.42
C LYS A 192 -41.22 -16.39 -7.95
N THR A 193 -41.72 -15.37 -7.27
CA THR A 193 -42.72 -14.40 -7.74
C THR A 193 -42.01 -13.35 -8.59
N ASP A 194 -42.66 -12.72 -9.58
CA ASP A 194 -42.09 -11.67 -10.45
C ASP A 194 -41.65 -10.37 -9.71
N ALA A 195 -41.38 -10.45 -8.41
CA ALA A 195 -40.85 -9.39 -7.58
C ALA A 195 -39.31 -9.51 -7.48
N SER A 196 -38.63 -8.41 -7.82
CA SER A 196 -37.20 -8.18 -7.66
C SER A 196 -36.99 -7.09 -6.60
N PRO A 197 -37.16 -7.39 -5.29
CA PRO A 197 -36.93 -6.43 -4.23
C PRO A 197 -35.47 -5.93 -4.23
N ASP A 198 -35.32 -4.67 -3.87
CA ASP A 198 -34.03 -4.05 -3.59
C ASP A 198 -33.85 -3.98 -2.06
N ALA A 199 -32.64 -4.16 -1.56
CA ALA A 199 -32.35 -4.10 -0.13
C ALA A 199 -31.40 -2.95 0.19
N GLY A 200 -31.85 -2.00 1.00
CA GLY A 200 -31.01 -0.95 1.57
C GLY A 200 -30.71 -1.25 3.02
N THR A 201 -29.43 -1.33 3.38
CA THR A 201 -28.98 -1.62 4.75
C THR A 201 -28.10 -0.48 5.26
N VAL A 202 -28.46 0.10 6.41
CA VAL A 202 -27.55 0.96 7.19
C VAL A 202 -26.95 0.10 8.28
N SER A 203 -25.63 0.07 8.40
CA SER A 203 -24.94 -0.74 9.41
C SER A 203 -23.78 -0.03 10.07
N LEU A 204 -23.59 -0.32 11.35
CA LEU A 204 -22.41 0.03 12.12
C LEU A 204 -21.59 -1.25 12.33
N GLY A 205 -20.29 -1.16 12.10
CA GLY A 205 -19.40 -2.29 12.24
C GLY A 205 -18.09 -1.93 12.91
N VAL A 206 -17.38 -2.99 13.30
CA VAL A 206 -16.04 -2.93 13.84
C VAL A 206 -15.15 -3.75 12.92
N THR A 207 -13.99 -3.19 12.60
CA THR A 207 -12.97 -3.82 11.77
C THR A 207 -11.70 -3.94 12.61
N TYR A 208 -11.14 -5.14 12.64
CA TYR A 208 -9.88 -5.46 13.28
C TYR A 208 -8.85 -5.79 12.19
N ARG A 209 -7.70 -5.13 12.23
CA ARG A 209 -6.56 -5.46 11.38
C ARG A 209 -5.94 -6.75 11.85
N LEU A 210 -5.83 -7.71 10.94
CA LEU A 210 -5.04 -8.90 11.16
C LEU A 210 -3.60 -8.53 10.82
N ALA A 211 -2.66 -8.97 11.67
CA ALA A 211 -1.24 -8.72 11.45
C ALA A 211 -0.85 -9.05 10.01
N THR A 212 -0.12 -8.13 9.39
CA THR A 212 0.48 -8.33 8.07
C THR A 212 1.24 -9.65 8.06
N LEU A 213 1.05 -10.46 7.01
CA LEU A 213 2.02 -11.50 6.70
C LEU A 213 3.34 -10.75 6.58
N ASP A 214 4.25 -11.03 7.50
CA ASP A 214 5.51 -10.34 7.73
C ASP A 214 6.29 -10.37 6.41
N THR A 215 6.02 -9.38 5.56
CA THR A 215 6.76 -9.20 4.33
C THR A 215 7.95 -8.43 4.85
N PRO A 216 9.13 -9.06 4.97
CA PRO A 216 10.26 -8.41 5.61
C PRO A 216 10.42 -7.06 4.94
N ALA A 217 10.35 -6.00 5.76
CA ALA A 217 10.55 -4.64 5.30
C ALA A 217 11.80 -4.65 4.41
N PRO A 218 11.79 -3.97 3.25
CA PRO A 218 13.01 -3.83 2.46
C PRO A 218 14.08 -3.34 3.41
N VAL A 219 15.06 -4.20 3.71
CA VAL A 219 16.14 -3.87 4.62
C VAL A 219 16.74 -2.59 4.07
N GLU A 220 16.53 -1.48 4.78
CA GLU A 220 17.13 -0.22 4.39
C GLU A 220 18.64 -0.41 4.54
N LEU A 221 19.29 -0.63 3.40
CA LEU A 221 20.74 -0.82 3.28
C LEU A 221 21.41 0.48 3.75
N LYS A 222 21.61 0.62 5.07
CA LYS A 222 22.47 1.66 5.63
C LYS A 222 23.87 1.42 5.09
N THR A 223 24.19 2.13 4.02
CA THR A 223 25.50 2.08 3.36
C THR A 223 26.43 2.94 4.21
N GLU A 224 27.29 2.30 4.99
CA GLU A 224 28.32 3.00 5.75
C GLU A 224 29.42 3.44 4.77
N VAL A 225 29.59 4.76 4.57
CA VAL A 225 30.62 5.31 3.69
C VAL A 225 31.84 5.66 4.52
N LYS A 226 32.94 4.92 4.34
CA LYS A 226 34.23 5.25 4.94
C LYS A 226 35.04 6.12 3.99
N ARG A 227 35.45 7.31 4.44
CA ARG A 227 36.23 8.26 3.64
C ARG A 227 37.65 8.36 4.16
N TYR A 228 38.61 8.17 3.26
CA TYR A 228 40.03 8.33 3.51
C TYR A 228 40.57 9.52 2.71
N VAL A 229 41.34 10.40 3.35
CA VAL A 229 41.88 11.61 2.72
C VAL A 229 43.39 11.50 2.68
N LEU A 230 43.97 11.59 1.48
CA LEU A 230 45.40 11.58 1.23
C LEU A 230 45.84 12.91 0.65
N ASN A 231 46.97 13.44 1.13
CA ASN A 231 47.51 14.70 0.63
C ASN A 231 48.17 14.50 -0.75
N GLU A 232 47.82 15.34 -1.74
CA GLU A 232 48.39 15.25 -3.08
C GLU A 232 49.90 15.51 -3.11
N ASP A 233 50.42 16.33 -2.20
CA ASP A 233 51.86 16.67 -2.18
C ASP A 233 52.71 15.44 -1.82
N VAL A 234 52.12 14.47 -1.10
CA VAL A 234 52.70 13.14 -0.82
C VAL A 234 52.54 12.21 -2.01
N LEU A 235 51.37 12.23 -2.66
CA LEU A 235 51.04 11.33 -3.76
C LEU A 235 51.77 11.67 -5.07
N PHE A 236 51.94 12.95 -5.39
CA PHE A 236 52.37 13.41 -6.70
C PHE A 236 53.45 14.49 -6.63
N ALA A 237 54.25 14.61 -7.68
CA ALA A 237 55.09 15.78 -7.88
C ALA A 237 54.26 16.98 -8.34
N TYR A 238 54.82 18.19 -8.18
CA TYR A 238 54.15 19.43 -8.60
C TYR A 238 53.73 19.36 -10.06
N ALA A 239 52.46 19.70 -10.34
CA ALA A 239 51.84 19.67 -11.67
C ALA A 239 51.92 18.33 -12.41
N LYS A 240 52.24 17.22 -11.72
CA LYS A 240 52.25 15.87 -12.29
C LYS A 240 51.11 15.02 -11.73
N ALA A 241 50.78 13.96 -12.49
CA ALA A 241 49.81 12.93 -12.11
C ALA A 241 50.47 11.55 -11.88
N ASP A 242 51.77 11.43 -12.08
CA ASP A 242 52.49 10.19 -11.78
C ASP A 242 52.72 10.04 -10.27
N LEU A 243 52.38 8.85 -9.74
CA LEU A 243 52.55 8.54 -8.32
C LEU A 243 54.03 8.44 -7.93
N LYS A 244 54.40 9.17 -6.87
CA LYS A 244 55.70 9.07 -6.19
C LYS A 244 55.85 7.74 -5.45
N ALA A 245 57.09 7.38 -5.09
CA ALA A 245 57.35 6.19 -4.28
C ALA A 245 56.65 6.27 -2.90
N GLU A 246 56.71 7.45 -2.27
CA GLU A 246 56.05 7.73 -0.99
C GLU A 246 54.52 7.65 -1.12
N GLY A 247 53.99 8.13 -2.25
CA GLY A 247 52.57 8.05 -2.56
C GLY A 247 52.07 6.61 -2.71
N ARG A 248 52.86 5.77 -3.39
CA ARG A 248 52.62 4.32 -3.49
C ARG A 248 52.61 3.65 -2.11
N GLN A 249 53.56 3.99 -1.24
CA GLN A 249 53.60 3.46 0.13
C GLN A 249 52.40 3.90 0.98
N ALA A 250 51.95 5.15 0.84
CA ALA A 250 50.75 5.64 1.51
C ALA A 250 49.48 4.89 1.06
N LEU A 251 49.38 4.58 -0.24
CA LEU A 251 48.30 3.78 -0.80
C LEU A 251 48.37 2.32 -0.36
N ASP A 252 49.57 1.73 -0.24
CA ASP A 252 49.76 0.36 0.28
C ASP A 252 49.32 0.24 1.75
N ASN A 253 49.64 1.25 2.58
CA ASN A 253 49.18 1.31 3.96
C ASN A 253 47.65 1.45 4.03
N LEU A 254 47.06 2.23 3.12
CA LEU A 254 45.61 2.35 3.02
C LEU A 254 44.98 1.01 2.61
N LEU A 255 45.52 0.33 1.60
CA LEU A 255 45.08 -0.99 1.16
C LEU A 255 45.05 -2.01 2.30
N THR A 256 46.06 -1.99 3.19
CA THR A 256 46.09 -2.86 4.38
C THR A 256 44.91 -2.59 5.33
N ASN A 257 44.48 -1.33 5.44
CA ASN A 257 43.30 -0.95 6.22
C ASN A 257 41.99 -1.24 5.47
N LEU A 258 42.01 -1.18 4.14
CA LEU A 258 40.87 -1.49 3.28
C LEU A 258 40.59 -2.99 3.20
N ILE A 259 41.59 -3.86 3.19
CA ILE A 259 41.42 -5.34 3.13
C ILE A 259 40.68 -5.88 4.36
N LYS A 260 40.69 -5.17 5.50
CA LYS A 260 39.86 -5.51 6.67
C LYS A 260 38.35 -5.33 6.42
N ILE A 261 37.97 -4.63 5.35
CA ILE A 261 36.61 -4.43 4.87
C ILE A 261 36.53 -5.21 3.57
N ASN A 262 35.70 -6.26 3.48
CA ASN A 262 35.68 -7.17 2.34
C ASN A 262 35.62 -6.40 0.99
N PRO A 263 36.74 -6.29 0.24
CA PRO A 263 36.82 -5.34 -0.88
C PRO A 263 36.07 -5.84 -2.11
N THR A 264 35.72 -7.14 -2.16
CA THR A 264 34.90 -7.75 -3.22
C THR A 264 33.42 -7.37 -3.14
N GLU A 265 32.98 -6.76 -2.04
CA GLU A 265 31.56 -6.39 -1.81
C GLU A 265 31.36 -4.87 -1.68
N SER A 266 32.43 -4.08 -1.77
CA SER A 266 32.41 -2.63 -1.56
C SER A 266 32.73 -1.86 -2.83
N ALA A 267 32.00 -0.77 -3.10
CA ALA A 267 32.32 0.14 -4.21
C ALA A 267 33.32 1.20 -3.74
N VAL A 268 34.38 1.43 -4.52
CA VAL A 268 35.44 2.40 -4.23
C VAL A 268 35.33 3.59 -5.19
N VAL A 269 35.30 4.81 -4.66
CA VAL A 269 35.30 6.05 -5.46
C VAL A 269 36.53 6.86 -5.10
N VAL A 270 37.37 7.12 -6.09
CA VAL A 270 38.56 7.97 -5.97
C VAL A 270 38.21 9.37 -6.48
N ILE A 271 38.37 10.38 -5.64
CA ILE A 271 38.03 11.77 -5.95
C ILE A 271 39.29 12.63 -5.86
N GLY A 272 39.69 13.24 -6.97
CA GLY A 272 40.81 14.20 -7.01
C GLY A 272 40.33 15.63 -6.75
N HIS A 273 41.06 16.38 -5.94
CA HIS A 273 40.80 17.80 -5.65
C HIS A 273 42.07 18.62 -5.85
N THR A 274 41.93 19.82 -6.41
CA THR A 274 43.01 20.81 -6.48
C THR A 274 42.69 22.00 -5.59
N ASP A 275 43.71 22.77 -5.25
CA ASP A 275 43.49 24.12 -4.73
C ASP A 275 42.96 25.09 -5.82
N ARG A 276 42.68 26.33 -5.41
CA ARG A 276 42.13 27.37 -6.30
C ARG A 276 43.16 28.04 -7.21
N ILE A 277 44.45 27.65 -7.14
CA ILE A 277 45.51 28.25 -7.96
C ILE A 277 45.44 27.62 -9.36
N GLY A 278 45.37 28.46 -10.39
CA GLY A 278 45.25 28.03 -11.78
C GLY A 278 43.83 28.16 -12.37
N SER A 279 43.75 27.90 -13.67
CA SER A 279 42.46 27.91 -14.40
C SER A 279 41.60 26.72 -13.99
N GLU A 280 40.28 26.89 -14.04
CA GLU A 280 39.33 25.83 -13.70
C GLU A 280 39.48 24.60 -14.59
N SER A 281 39.61 24.78 -15.91
CA SER A 281 39.77 23.69 -16.87
C SER A 281 41.06 22.90 -16.67
N TYR A 282 42.15 23.60 -16.31
CA TYR A 282 43.42 22.95 -15.96
C TYR A 282 43.27 22.12 -14.67
N ASN A 283 42.68 22.71 -13.63
CA ASN A 283 42.51 22.08 -12.33
C ASN A 283 41.58 20.85 -12.42
N GLN A 284 40.53 20.94 -13.23
CA GLN A 284 39.64 19.81 -13.52
C GLN A 284 40.42 18.64 -14.14
N LYS A 285 41.13 18.89 -15.25
CA LYS A 285 41.93 17.86 -15.93
C LYS A 285 43.00 17.25 -15.02
N LEU A 286 43.70 18.07 -14.24
CA LEU A 286 44.74 17.61 -13.32
C LEU A 286 44.15 16.71 -12.23
N SER A 287 43.03 17.11 -11.63
CA SER A 287 42.35 16.30 -10.61
C SER A 287 41.85 14.97 -11.15
N GLU A 288 41.33 14.94 -12.38
CA GLU A 288 40.89 13.72 -13.04
C GLU A 288 42.06 12.78 -13.31
N GLN A 289 43.16 13.28 -13.89
CA GLN A 289 44.34 12.48 -14.17
C GLN A 289 44.92 11.85 -12.90
N ARG A 290 44.99 12.61 -11.81
CA ARG A 290 45.46 12.13 -10.50
C ARG A 290 44.56 11.06 -9.91
N ALA A 291 43.24 11.25 -9.97
CA ALA A 291 42.28 10.24 -9.54
C ALA A 291 42.43 8.94 -10.36
N HIS A 292 42.65 9.03 -11.68
CA HIS A 292 42.88 7.87 -12.54
C HIS A 292 44.20 7.16 -12.23
N SER A 293 45.28 7.89 -11.92
CA SER A 293 46.56 7.28 -11.52
C SER A 293 46.42 6.46 -10.23
N VAL A 294 45.67 6.98 -9.25
CA VAL A 294 45.37 6.26 -8.00
C VAL A 294 44.49 5.04 -8.28
N MET A 295 43.44 5.18 -9.09
CA MET A 295 42.58 4.06 -9.50
C MET A 295 43.40 2.95 -10.17
N LYS A 296 44.24 3.29 -11.15
CA LYS A 296 45.10 2.33 -11.85
C LYS A 296 46.00 1.57 -10.87
N TYR A 297 46.61 2.28 -9.92
CA TYR A 297 47.45 1.68 -8.91
C TYR A 297 46.66 0.73 -7.98
N LEU A 298 45.46 1.10 -7.55
CA LEU A 298 44.60 0.24 -6.73
C LEU A 298 44.19 -1.04 -7.48
N VAL A 299 43.93 -0.93 -8.80
CA VAL A 299 43.66 -2.10 -9.66
C VAL A 299 44.88 -3.01 -9.78
N GLU A 300 46.08 -2.45 -9.98
CA GLU A 300 47.34 -3.21 -10.00
C GLU A 300 47.61 -3.95 -8.67
N LYS A 301 47.09 -3.43 -7.55
CA LYS A 301 47.18 -4.03 -6.21
C LYS A 301 46.05 -5.02 -5.89
N GLY A 302 45.15 -5.29 -6.83
CA GLY A 302 44.15 -6.34 -6.74
C GLY A 302 42.71 -5.87 -6.47
N VAL A 303 42.42 -4.56 -6.47
CA VAL A 303 41.03 -4.08 -6.43
C VAL A 303 40.37 -4.33 -7.78
N PRO A 304 39.22 -5.05 -7.84
CA PRO A 304 38.55 -5.31 -9.12
C PRO A 304 38.17 -4.02 -9.85
N ALA A 305 38.53 -3.91 -11.14
CA ALA A 305 38.30 -2.70 -11.94
C ALA A 305 36.82 -2.30 -12.04
N ASN A 306 35.90 -3.26 -11.93
CA ASN A 306 34.45 -3.04 -11.94
C ASN A 306 33.90 -2.47 -10.63
N LEU A 307 34.67 -2.50 -9.54
CA LEU A 307 34.27 -1.98 -8.22
C LEU A 307 34.86 -0.60 -7.93
N ILE A 308 35.76 -0.09 -8.77
CA ILE A 308 36.43 1.19 -8.57
C ILE A 308 36.06 2.20 -9.65
N SER A 309 35.88 3.46 -9.26
CA SER A 309 35.68 4.58 -10.17
C SER A 309 36.54 5.77 -9.77
N ALA A 310 36.93 6.60 -10.73
CA ALA A 310 37.71 7.81 -10.53
C ALA A 310 36.98 9.03 -11.09
N ARG A 311 36.98 10.13 -10.34
CA ARG A 311 36.52 11.43 -10.82
C ARG A 311 37.37 12.57 -10.26
N GLY A 312 37.59 13.60 -11.05
CA GLY A 312 38.16 14.86 -10.56
C GLY A 312 37.05 15.87 -10.30
N VAL A 313 37.21 16.70 -9.28
CA VAL A 313 36.30 17.84 -9.02
C VAL A 313 37.01 19.20 -9.09
N GLY A 314 38.27 19.19 -9.52
CA GLY A 314 39.11 20.39 -9.59
C GLY A 314 39.07 21.18 -8.29
N LYS A 315 38.83 22.49 -8.39
CA LYS A 315 38.78 23.43 -7.26
C LYS A 315 37.37 23.66 -6.68
N SER A 316 36.38 22.87 -7.09
CA SER A 316 34.96 23.12 -6.76
C SER A 316 34.57 22.78 -5.31
N GLN A 317 35.39 21.99 -4.61
CA GLN A 317 35.12 21.53 -3.24
C GLN A 317 36.29 21.87 -2.28
N PRO A 318 36.53 23.16 -1.97
CA PRO A 318 37.57 23.57 -1.05
C PRO A 318 37.20 23.27 0.41
N VAL A 319 38.14 22.71 1.16
CA VAL A 319 38.03 22.49 2.62
C VAL A 319 38.55 23.69 3.39
N THR A 320 39.46 24.48 2.80
CA THR A 320 39.96 25.71 3.43
C THR A 320 38.96 26.87 3.44
N GLY A 321 37.91 26.79 2.61
CA GLY A 321 36.86 27.81 2.52
C GLY A 321 37.43 29.22 2.33
N THR A 322 37.06 30.15 3.20
CA THR A 322 37.52 31.55 3.16
C THR A 322 38.80 31.82 3.95
N LYS A 323 39.33 30.84 4.68
CA LYS A 323 40.45 31.02 5.64
C LYS A 323 41.73 31.52 4.98
N CYS A 324 41.96 31.16 3.72
CA CYS A 324 43.19 31.49 3.00
C CYS A 324 43.07 32.73 2.10
N ASN A 325 41.97 33.51 2.17
CA ASN A 325 41.71 34.59 1.21
C ASN A 325 42.68 35.77 1.30
N ALA A 326 43.08 36.13 2.52
CA ALA A 326 43.98 37.25 2.81
C ALA A 326 45.46 36.93 2.54
N LEU A 327 45.82 35.65 2.41
CA LEU A 327 47.20 35.23 2.22
C LEU A 327 47.64 35.38 0.76
N ARG A 328 48.95 35.57 0.57
CA ARG A 328 49.61 35.72 -0.73
C ARG A 328 50.91 34.92 -0.79
N GLY A 329 51.42 34.69 -2.00
CA GLY A 329 52.71 34.06 -2.23
C GLY A 329 52.84 32.67 -1.59
N ALA A 330 53.97 32.42 -0.93
CA ALA A 330 54.26 31.15 -0.26
C ALA A 330 53.25 30.81 0.85
N ASN A 331 52.82 31.82 1.63
CA ASN A 331 51.87 31.63 2.74
C ASN A 331 50.50 31.17 2.24
N LEU A 332 50.07 31.65 1.07
CA LEU A 332 48.84 31.19 0.43
C LEU A 332 48.93 29.72 0.01
N LYS A 333 50.03 29.34 -0.64
CA LYS A 333 50.26 27.96 -1.11
C LYS A 333 50.28 26.95 0.04
N ALA A 334 50.90 27.35 1.15
CA ALA A 334 50.92 26.55 2.38
C ALA A 334 49.52 26.42 2.99
N CYS A 335 48.76 27.51 3.10
CA CYS A 335 47.40 27.49 3.64
C CYS A 335 46.45 26.63 2.81
N LEU A 336 46.58 26.65 1.47
CA LEU A 336 45.77 25.87 0.54
C LEU A 336 46.17 24.39 0.43
N ALA A 337 47.23 23.95 1.11
CA ALA A 337 47.68 22.57 1.04
C ALA A 337 46.58 21.52 1.35
N PRO A 338 45.65 21.73 2.30
CA PRO A 338 44.56 20.78 2.54
C PRO A 338 43.58 20.61 1.36
N ASP A 339 43.49 21.60 0.46
CA ASP A 339 42.59 21.49 -0.71
C ASP A 339 43.18 20.59 -1.80
N ARG A 340 44.51 20.44 -1.85
CA ARG A 340 45.24 19.53 -2.73
C ARG A 340 45.22 18.13 -2.14
N ARG A 341 44.16 17.38 -2.41
CA ARG A 341 43.94 16.06 -1.80
C ARG A 341 43.29 15.06 -2.76
N VAL A 342 43.47 13.79 -2.45
CA VAL A 342 42.70 12.69 -3.03
C VAL A 342 41.86 12.07 -1.92
N GLU A 343 40.55 12.00 -2.14
CA GLU A 343 39.63 11.28 -1.27
C GLU A 343 39.34 9.89 -1.85
N ILE A 344 39.36 8.87 -1.00
CA ILE A 344 38.98 7.51 -1.36
C ILE A 344 37.77 7.15 -0.50
N GLU A 345 36.61 7.03 -1.13
CA GLU A 345 35.36 6.62 -0.48
C GLU A 345 35.14 5.13 -0.71
N VAL A 346 34.89 4.40 0.37
CA VAL A 346 34.54 2.98 0.33
C VAL A 346 33.11 2.83 0.81
N LYS A 347 32.25 2.34 -0.07
CA LYS A 347 30.83 2.08 0.18
C LYS A 347 30.65 0.59 0.38
N ALA A 348 30.48 0.14 1.63
CA ALA A 348 30.17 -1.25 1.90
C ALA A 348 28.74 -1.57 1.43
N ARG A 349 28.55 -2.58 0.57
CA ARG A 349 27.22 -3.19 0.43
C ARG A 349 27.03 -4.06 1.67
N ASN A 350 26.27 -3.58 2.66
CA ASN A 350 25.86 -4.41 3.77
C ASN A 350 24.89 -5.48 3.25
N ILE A 351 25.40 -6.60 2.76
CA ILE A 351 24.57 -7.78 2.51
C ILE A 351 24.14 -8.25 3.90
N GLN A 352 22.94 -7.85 4.36
CA GLN A 352 22.35 -8.54 5.50
C GLN A 352 22.17 -9.99 5.07
N GLU A 353 23.00 -10.85 5.65
CA GLU A 353 22.86 -12.29 5.57
C GLU A 353 21.42 -12.61 5.99
N VAL A 354 20.61 -13.04 5.01
CA VAL A 354 19.24 -13.49 5.27
C VAL A 354 19.39 -14.72 6.14
N GLN A 355 19.29 -14.54 7.45
CA GLN A 355 19.16 -15.63 8.41
C GLN A 355 17.80 -16.26 8.14
N VAL A 356 17.78 -17.24 7.24
CA VAL A 356 16.66 -18.16 7.06
C VAL A 356 16.61 -19.00 8.33
N THR A 357 15.93 -18.51 9.35
CA THR A 357 15.50 -19.36 10.45
C THR A 357 14.48 -20.33 9.88
N ASN A 358 14.96 -21.51 9.46
CA ASN A 358 14.12 -22.68 9.27
C ASN A 358 13.44 -22.98 10.61
N SER A 359 12.23 -22.47 10.78
CA SER A 359 11.38 -22.82 11.91
C SER A 359 10.83 -24.22 11.68
N THR A 360 11.60 -25.23 12.09
CA THR A 360 11.10 -26.56 12.38
C THR A 360 10.42 -26.54 13.74
N LYS A 361 9.09 -26.63 13.75
CA LYS A 361 8.36 -27.54 14.65
C LYS A 361 6.93 -27.75 14.23
#